data_AF-A0A6J4WZ54-F1
#
_entry.id   AF-A0A6J4WZ54-F1
#
_cell.length_a   1.000
_cell.length_b   1.000
_cell.length_c   1.000
_cell.angle_alpha   90.00
_cell.angle_beta   90.00
_cell.angle_gamma   90.00
#
_symmetry.space_group_name_H-M   'P 1'
#
loop_
_entity.id
_entity.type
_entity.pdbx_description
1 polymer ?
#
loop_
_entity_poly.entity_id
_entity_poly.type
_entity_poly.pdbx_seq_one_letter_code
_entity_poly.pdbx_strand_id
1 'polypeptide(L)'
;MDFERYYLDLFEMLNACCKKIASGKYDKADSDHLFELSKKGRYPGVLSELAEAFGMMMVKVEAREFRLKEIIEELEQAKAEPHGNSDMAGQD
;
A
#
# COMPACT_ATOMS: atom_id res chain seq x y z
N MET A 1 31.28 -11.21 -15.78
CA MET A 1 31.22 -10.09 -14.81
C MET A 1 30.03 -9.18 -15.07
N ASP A 2 29.75 -8.77 -16.31
CA ASP A 2 28.69 -7.78 -16.60
C ASP A 2 27.28 -8.25 -16.22
N PHE A 3 26.97 -9.54 -16.43
CA PHE A 3 25.67 -10.09 -16.03
C PHE A 3 25.50 -10.15 -14.51
N GLU A 4 26.49 -10.64 -13.76
CA GLU A 4 26.41 -10.68 -12.29
C GLU A 4 26.21 -9.29 -11.70
N ARG A 5 26.95 -8.29 -12.21
CA ARG A 5 26.80 -6.90 -11.79
C ARG A 5 25.40 -6.36 -12.12
N TYR A 6 24.90 -6.62 -13.32
CA TYR A 6 23.55 -6.23 -13.72
C TYR A 6 22.47 -6.82 -12.79
N TYR A 7 22.54 -8.11 -12.47
CA TYR A 7 21.58 -8.73 -11.56
C TYR A 7 21.68 -8.15 -10.14
N LEU A 8 22.90 -7.94 -9.63
CA LEU A 8 23.11 -7.31 -8.32
C LEU A 8 22.51 -5.91 -8.27
N ASP A 9 22.75 -5.08 -9.29
CA ASP A 9 22.20 -3.73 -9.36
C ASP A 9 20.66 -3.75 -9.36
N LEU A 10 20.04 -4.68 -10.10
CA LEU A 10 18.58 -4.85 -10.09
C LEU A 10 18.03 -5.29 -8.72
N PHE A 11 18.70 -6.23 -8.06
CA PHE A 11 18.31 -6.66 -6.72
C PHE A 11 18.49 -5.55 -5.69
N GLU A 12 19.54 -4.74 -5.80
CA GLU A 12 19.74 -3.55 -4.96
C GLU A 12 18.61 -2.53 -5.17
N MET A 13 18.22 -2.27 -6.43
CA MET A 13 17.09 -1.41 -6.76
C MET A 13 15.77 -1.94 -6.18
N LEU A 14 15.46 -3.22 -6.37
CA LEU A 14 14.25 -3.84 -5.81
C LEU A 14 14.25 -3.76 -4.28
N ASN A 15 15.37 -4.11 -3.63
CA ASN A 15 15.51 -4.07 -2.18
C ASN A 15 15.33 -2.64 -1.62
N ALA A 16 15.86 -1.62 -2.32
CA ALA A 16 15.66 -0.23 -1.93
C ALA A 16 14.17 0.17 -1.96
N CYS A 17 13.44 -0.23 -3.01
CA CYS A 17 11.99 -0.01 -3.09
C CYS A 17 11.27 -0.72 -1.94
N CYS A 18 11.54 -2.02 -1.72
CA CYS A 18 10.93 -2.79 -0.64
C CYS A 18 11.15 -2.18 0.75
N LYS A 19 12.36 -1.67 1.04
CA LYS A 19 12.65 -1.02 2.33
C LYS A 19 11.81 0.24 2.56
N LYS A 20 11.62 1.06 1.53
CA LYS A 20 10.79 2.27 1.63
C LYS A 20 9.34 1.91 1.89
N ILE A 21 8.80 0.96 1.14
CA ILE A 21 7.42 0.45 1.28
C ILE A 21 7.20 -0.13 2.68
N ALA A 22 8.09 -0.99 3.15
CA ALA A 22 8.00 -1.59 4.48
C ALA A 22 8.07 -0.56 5.62
N SER A 23 8.75 0.57 5.39
CA SER A 23 8.82 1.66 6.38
C SER A 23 7.60 2.58 6.38
N GLY A 24 6.66 2.40 5.42
CA GLY A 24 5.54 3.30 5.18
C GLY A 24 5.95 4.69 4.65
N LYS A 25 7.24 4.87 4.28
CA LYS A 25 7.80 6.12 3.77
C LYS A 25 8.22 5.94 2.32
N TYR A 26 7.22 5.82 1.46
CA TYR A 26 7.41 5.74 0.01
C TYR A 26 6.48 6.74 -0.66
N ASP A 27 6.85 7.16 -1.85
CA ASP A 27 6.02 8.03 -2.68
C ASP A 27 5.57 7.33 -3.96
N LYS A 28 4.88 8.07 -4.81
CA LYS A 28 4.41 7.56 -6.10
C LYS A 28 5.57 7.10 -7.00
N ALA A 29 6.72 7.77 -6.95
CA ALA A 29 7.86 7.39 -7.78
C ALA A 29 8.42 6.02 -7.33
N ASP A 30 8.41 5.74 -6.03
CA ASP A 30 8.81 4.44 -5.50
C ASP A 30 7.86 3.32 -5.92
N SER A 31 6.53 3.56 -5.92
CA SER A 31 5.57 2.59 -6.45
C SER A 31 5.71 2.39 -7.94
N ASP A 32 5.89 3.47 -8.71
CA ASP A 32 6.05 3.41 -10.16
C ASP A 32 7.31 2.61 -10.55
N HIS A 33 8.41 2.77 -9.79
CA HIS A 33 9.62 1.97 -9.98
C HIS A 33 9.38 0.48 -9.71
N LEU A 34 8.65 0.13 -8.65
CA LEU A 34 8.34 -1.26 -8.35
C LEU A 34 7.51 -1.91 -9.48
N PHE A 35 6.51 -1.19 -10.01
CA PHE A 35 5.69 -1.66 -11.14
C PHE A 35 6.45 -1.70 -12.45
N GLU A 36 7.46 -0.84 -12.64
CA GLU A 36 8.35 -0.94 -13.79
C GLU A 36 9.14 -2.25 -13.74
N LEU A 37 9.74 -2.59 -12.58
CA LEU A 37 10.53 -3.81 -12.40
C LEU A 37 9.68 -5.09 -12.59
N SER A 38 8.36 -5.03 -12.36
CA SER A 38 7.45 -6.16 -12.59
C SER A 38 7.11 -6.41 -14.06
N LYS A 39 7.56 -5.57 -15.01
CA LYS A 39 7.26 -5.76 -16.44
C LYS A 39 7.97 -6.99 -17.01
N LYS A 40 7.16 -7.96 -17.44
CA LYS A 40 7.61 -9.20 -18.08
C LYS A 40 8.35 -8.91 -19.39
N GLY A 41 9.39 -9.70 -19.65
CA GLY A 41 10.20 -9.60 -20.87
C GLY A 41 11.20 -8.45 -20.90
N ARG A 42 11.21 -7.57 -19.88
CA ARG A 42 12.17 -6.46 -19.76
C ARG A 42 13.28 -6.73 -18.74
N TYR A 43 12.96 -7.44 -17.67
CA TYR A 43 13.88 -7.80 -16.60
C TYR A 43 13.96 -9.33 -16.47
N PRO A 44 14.99 -9.87 -15.78
CA PRO A 44 15.06 -11.30 -15.49
C PRO A 44 13.78 -11.79 -14.82
N GLY A 45 13.28 -12.96 -15.24
CA GLY A 45 11.96 -13.46 -14.83
C GLY A 45 11.75 -13.48 -13.32
N VAL A 46 12.73 -13.99 -12.57
CA VAL A 46 12.70 -14.02 -11.10
C VAL A 46 12.58 -12.62 -10.47
N LEU A 47 13.23 -11.61 -11.06
CA LEU A 47 13.15 -10.24 -10.55
C LEU A 47 11.76 -9.64 -10.82
N SER A 48 11.23 -9.84 -12.02
CA SER A 48 9.89 -9.35 -12.36
C SER A 48 8.80 -10.02 -11.53
N GLU A 49 8.90 -11.32 -11.29
CA GLU A 49 7.98 -12.06 -10.43
C GLU A 49 8.04 -11.59 -8.98
N LEU A 50 9.25 -11.33 -8.45
CA LEU A 50 9.41 -10.76 -7.12
C LEU A 50 8.80 -9.35 -7.05
N ALA A 51 9.13 -8.48 -8.00
CA ALA A 51 8.59 -7.13 -8.06
C ALA A 51 7.05 -7.13 -8.16
N GLU A 52 6.46 -8.03 -8.94
CA GLU A 52 5.02 -8.23 -9.04
C GLU A 52 4.41 -8.64 -7.68
N ALA A 53 5.01 -9.63 -7.01
CA ALA A 53 4.55 -10.09 -5.70
C ALA A 53 4.60 -8.97 -4.64
N PHE A 54 5.69 -8.19 -4.61
CA PHE A 54 5.82 -7.04 -3.72
C PHE A 54 4.85 -5.91 -4.07
N GLY A 55 4.61 -5.65 -5.36
CA GLY A 55 3.64 -4.65 -5.82
C GLY A 55 2.23 -5.01 -5.38
N MET A 56 1.85 -6.28 -5.53
CA MET A 56 0.55 -6.77 -5.04
C MET A 56 0.42 -6.67 -3.51
N MET A 57 1.51 -6.87 -2.76
CA MET A 57 1.50 -6.67 -1.32
C MET A 57 1.33 -5.20 -0.94
N MET A 58 2.01 -4.27 -1.62
CA MET A 58 1.83 -2.83 -1.43
C MET A 58 0.36 -2.43 -1.63
N VAL A 59 -0.25 -2.82 -2.75
CA VAL A 59 -1.66 -2.49 -3.05
C VAL A 59 -2.60 -2.97 -1.94
N LYS A 60 -2.35 -4.17 -1.37
CA LYS A 60 -3.14 -4.69 -0.24
C LYS A 60 -2.95 -3.87 1.03
N VAL A 61 -1.74 -3.37 1.29
CA VAL A 61 -1.45 -2.49 2.43
C VAL A 61 -2.21 -1.16 2.26
N GLU A 62 -2.11 -0.53 1.09
CA GLU A 62 -2.82 0.72 0.80
C GLU A 62 -4.34 0.58 0.93
N ALA A 63 -4.90 -0.49 0.39
CA ALA A 63 -6.33 -0.78 0.53
C ALA A 63 -6.76 -0.94 1.99
N ARG A 64 -5.92 -1.57 2.81
CA ARG A 64 -6.17 -1.71 4.25
C ARG A 64 -6.08 -0.36 4.98
N GLU A 65 -5.10 0.46 4.66
CA GLU A 65 -4.96 1.80 5.24
C GLU A 65 -6.12 2.71 4.86
N PHE A 66 -6.55 2.67 3.60
CA PHE A 66 -7.73 3.39 3.14
C PHE A 66 -8.98 2.96 3.90
N ARG A 67 -9.23 1.65 4.01
CA ARG A 67 -10.37 1.10 4.77
C ARG A 67 -10.34 1.51 6.24
N LEU A 68 -9.15 1.55 6.86
CA LEU A 68 -9.00 1.98 8.25
C LEU A 68 -9.36 3.46 8.44
N LYS A 69 -8.99 4.33 7.48
CA LYS A 69 -9.37 5.75 7.51
C LYS A 69 -10.88 5.91 7.40
N GLU A 70 -11.53 5.21 6.47
CA GLU A 70 -13.00 5.23 6.33
C GLU A 70 -13.70 4.83 7.64
N ILE A 71 -13.24 3.75 8.29
CA ILE A 71 -13.81 3.31 9.58
C ILE A 71 -13.63 4.36 10.67
N ILE A 72 -12.47 5.02 10.73
CA ILE A 72 -12.24 6.09 11.72
C ILE A 72 -13.20 7.26 11.46
N GLU A 73 -13.36 7.67 10.20
CA GLU A 73 -14.29 8.74 9.82
C GLU A 73 -15.74 8.39 10.18
N GLU A 74 -16.18 7.16 9.91
CA GLU A 74 -17.51 6.66 10.31
C GLU A 74 -17.71 6.71 11.83
N LEU A 75 -16.71 6.29 12.60
CA LEU A 75 -16.76 6.31 14.07
C LEU A 75 -16.80 7.75 14.63
N GLU A 76 -16.04 8.67 14.04
CA GLU A 76 -16.04 10.08 14.43
C GLU A 76 -17.38 10.75 14.13
N GLN A 77 -17.99 10.45 12.98
CA GLN A 77 -19.32 10.93 12.62
C GLN A 77 -20.40 10.38 13.56
N ALA A 78 -20.39 9.07 13.83
CA ALA A 78 -21.35 8.44 14.74
C ALA A 78 -21.27 8.98 16.18
N LYS A 79 -20.07 9.38 16.63
CA LYS A 79 -19.90 10.03 17.94
C LYS A 79 -20.37 11.49 17.95
N ALA A 80 -20.29 12.17 16.81
CA ALA A 80 -20.72 13.57 16.67
C ALA A 80 -22.24 13.71 16.53
N GLU A 81 -22.94 12.66 16.09
CA GLU A 81 -24.39 12.59 16.20
C GLU A 81 -24.79 12.46 17.68
N PRO A 82 -25.47 13.46 18.28
CA PRO A 82 -26.04 13.30 19.60
C PRO A 82 -27.07 12.17 19.51
N HIS A 83 -27.17 11.30 20.52
CA HIS A 83 -28.30 10.38 20.67
C HIS A 83 -29.62 11.18 20.73
N GLY A 84 -30.16 11.55 19.58
CA GLY A 84 -31.41 12.29 19.42
C GLY A 84 -32.57 11.33 19.29
N ASN A 85 -32.84 10.53 20.33
CA ASN A 85 -34.14 9.88 20.50
C ASN A 85 -34.37 9.43 21.94
N SER A 86 -34.47 10.38 22.86
CA SER A 86 -35.03 10.13 24.19
C SER A 86 -35.73 11.38 24.72
N ASP A 87 -36.75 11.88 24.01
CA ASP A 87 -37.70 12.89 24.53
C ASP A 87 -39.09 12.74 23.86
N MET A 88 -39.58 11.51 23.76
CA MET A 88 -41.00 11.22 23.44
C MET A 88 -41.61 10.35 24.55
N ALA A 89 -41.41 10.76 25.80
CA ALA A 89 -42.09 10.18 26.96
C ALA A 89 -42.69 11.31 27.81
N GLY A 90 -44.01 11.46 27.74
CA GLY A 90 -44.79 12.19 28.74
C GLY A 90 -45.40 13.50 28.27
N GLN A 91 -46.44 13.43 27.45
CA GLN A 91 -47.60 14.33 27.57
C GLN A 91 -48.87 13.50 27.33
N ASP A 92 -49.36 12.91 28.43
CA ASP A 92 -50.77 12.59 28.64
C ASP A 92 -51.34 13.62 29.63
#